data_AF-A0A5E4LBQ7-F1
#
_entry.id   AF-A0A5E4LBQ7-F1
#
_cell.length_a   1.000
_cell.length_b   1.000
_cell.length_c   1.000
_cell.angle_alpha   90.00
_cell.angle_beta   90.00
_cell.angle_gamma   90.00
#
_symmetry.space_group_name_H-M   'P 1'
#
loop_
_entity.id
_entity.type
_entity.pdbx_description
1 polymer ?
#
loop_
_entity_poly.entity_id
_entity_poly.type
_entity_poly.pdbx_seq_one_letter_code
_entity_poly.pdbx_strand_id
1 'polypeptide(L)'
;MKNCAPGKELIFKMPDGRVIGRAKNVSELAALVKTAPLDAVLFHAKGGHFAPWLSMLGENSIIAKLRGMQINDKTIRVALLRALRG
;
A
#
# COMPACT_ATOMS: atom_id res chain seq x y z
N MET A 1 -9.11 -6.53 11.83
CA MET A 1 -8.85 -6.56 10.36
C MET A 1 -8.50 -7.97 9.96
N LYS A 2 -8.98 -8.43 8.79
CA LYS A 2 -8.72 -9.76 8.26
C LYS A 2 -7.30 -9.83 7.69
N ASN A 3 -6.56 -10.89 8.00
CA ASN A 3 -5.27 -11.16 7.36
C ASN A 3 -5.51 -11.84 5.99
N CYS A 4 -4.60 -11.63 5.04
CA CYS A 4 -4.51 -12.45 3.84
C CYS A 4 -4.19 -13.91 4.20
N ALA A 5 -4.41 -14.81 3.26
CA ALA A 5 -3.91 -16.18 3.38
C ALA A 5 -2.37 -16.18 3.49
N PRO A 6 -1.76 -17.16 4.18
CA PRO A 6 -0.31 -17.30 4.24
C PRO A 6 0.32 -17.32 2.84
N GLY A 7 1.43 -16.60 2.65
CA GLY A 7 2.12 -16.51 1.36
C GLY A 7 1.47 -15.56 0.35
N LYS A 8 0.42 -14.84 0.76
CA LYS A 8 -0.25 -13.80 -0.05
C LYS A 8 -0.01 -12.39 0.50
N GLU A 9 1.00 -12.22 1.34
CA GLU A 9 1.37 -10.91 1.88
C GLU A 9 1.82 -9.97 0.78
N LEU A 10 1.53 -8.68 0.92
CA LEU A 10 2.12 -7.67 0.06
C LEU A 10 3.61 -7.55 0.42
N ILE A 11 4.49 -7.84 -0.54
CA ILE A 11 5.93 -7.64 -0.37
C ILE A 11 6.26 -6.18 -0.68
N PHE A 12 6.51 -5.40 0.38
CA PHE A 12 6.89 -4.00 0.27
C PHE A 12 8.40 -3.90 0.11
N LYS A 13 8.84 -3.28 -0.99
CA LYS A 13 10.23 -3.23 -1.44
C LYS A 13 10.59 -1.92 -2.11
N MET A 14 11.88 -1.62 -2.13
CA MET A 14 12.50 -0.54 -2.91
C MET A 14 12.38 -0.81 -4.42
N PRO A 15 12.55 0.23 -5.28
CA PRO A 15 12.63 0.04 -6.73
C PRO A 15 13.72 -0.96 -7.18
N ASP A 16 14.83 -1.01 -6.44
CA ASP A 16 15.96 -1.95 -6.66
C ASP A 16 15.64 -3.41 -6.28
N GLY A 17 14.44 -3.67 -5.75
CA GLY A 17 13.99 -5.00 -5.34
C GLY A 17 14.25 -5.37 -3.88
N ARG A 18 15.05 -4.58 -3.14
CA ARG A 18 15.33 -4.83 -1.72
C ARG A 18 14.06 -4.75 -0.89
N VAL A 19 13.77 -5.84 -0.17
CA VAL A 19 12.58 -5.97 0.67
C VAL A 19 12.71 -5.13 1.93
N ILE A 20 11.68 -4.35 2.23
CA ILE A 20 11.55 -3.51 3.42
C ILE A 20 10.65 -4.20 4.45
N GLY A 21 9.62 -4.90 3.98
CA GLY A 21 8.70 -5.60 4.86
C GLY A 21 7.62 -6.34 4.09
N ARG A 22 6.73 -6.97 4.85
CA ARG A 22 5.55 -7.66 4.33
C ARG A 22 4.34 -7.18 5.12
N ALA A 23 3.21 -6.99 4.44
CA ALA A 23 1.94 -6.70 5.10
C ALA A 23 0.96 -7.84 4.85
N LYS A 24 0.38 -8.39 5.93
CA LYS A 24 -0.71 -9.36 5.82
C LYS A 24 -2.10 -8.74 5.94
N ASN A 25 -2.21 -7.46 6.29
CA ASN A 25 -3.48 -6.75 6.42
C ASN A 25 -3.30 -5.24 6.18
N VAL A 26 -4.40 -4.50 6.05
CA VAL A 26 -4.41 -3.06 5.77
C VAL A 26 -3.68 -2.25 6.85
N SER A 27 -3.77 -2.65 8.12
CA SER A 27 -3.08 -1.97 9.23
C SER A 27 -1.56 -2.04 9.08
N GLU A 28 -1.02 -3.21 8.74
CA GLU A 28 0.42 -3.39 8.49
C GLU A 28 0.87 -2.67 7.23
N LEU A 29 0.05 -2.63 6.18
CA LEU A 29 0.32 -1.80 5.01
C LEU A 29 0.42 -0.32 5.40
N ALA A 30 -0.51 0.18 6.23
CA ALA A 30 -0.47 1.55 6.72
C ALA A 30 0.78 1.83 7.58
N ALA A 31 1.20 0.86 8.40
CA ALA A 31 2.43 0.96 9.18
C ALA A 31 3.67 1.07 8.26
N LEU A 32 3.77 0.24 7.22
CA LEU A 32 4.84 0.31 6.24
C LEU A 32 4.84 1.63 5.46
N VAL A 33 3.68 2.09 4.99
CA VAL A 33 3.56 3.39 4.30
C VAL A 33 3.98 4.55 5.22
N LYS A 34 3.72 4.45 6.52
CA LYS A 34 4.09 5.48 7.50
C LYS A 34 5.61 5.58 7.66
N THR A 35 6.34 4.47 7.69
CA THR A 35 7.76 4.44 8.10
C THR A 35 8.77 4.18 6.98
N ALA A 36 8.38 3.55 5.87
CA ALA A 36 9.29 3.23 4.78
C ALA A 36 9.89 4.48 4.11
N PRO A 37 11.05 4.39 3.42
CA PRO A 37 11.55 5.44 2.53
C PRO A 37 10.49 5.88 1.50
N LEU A 38 10.48 7.18 1.16
CA LEU A 38 9.48 7.74 0.24
C LEU A 38 9.54 7.08 -1.14
N ASP A 39 10.73 6.75 -1.63
CA ASP A 39 10.91 6.11 -2.94
C ASP A 39 10.23 4.75 -3.03
N ALA A 40 10.22 3.97 -1.94
CA ALA A 40 9.47 2.73 -1.89
C ALA A 40 7.96 2.95 -1.92
N VAL A 41 7.46 3.95 -1.17
CA VAL A 41 6.04 4.32 -1.21
C VAL A 41 5.63 4.73 -2.61
N LEU A 42 6.44 5.56 -3.27
CA LEU A 42 6.22 6.00 -4.64
C LEU A 42 6.24 4.86 -5.65
N PHE A 43 7.19 3.93 -5.50
CA PHE A 43 7.30 2.77 -6.36
C PHE A 43 6.00 1.95 -6.36
N HIS A 44 5.46 1.63 -5.17
CA HIS A 44 4.21 0.86 -5.07
C HIS A 44 2.98 1.66 -5.48
N ALA A 45 2.94 2.96 -5.19
CA ALA A 45 1.82 3.82 -5.59
C ALA A 45 1.75 4.01 -7.10
N LYS A 46 2.87 4.40 -7.74
CA LYS A 46 2.97 4.63 -9.19
C LYS A 46 2.83 3.32 -9.98
N GLY A 47 3.34 2.21 -9.44
CA GLY A 47 3.17 0.88 -10.03
C GLY A 47 1.77 0.27 -9.85
N GLY A 48 0.89 0.91 -9.07
CA GLY A 48 -0.46 0.39 -8.83
C GLY A 48 -0.49 -0.93 -8.05
N HIS A 49 0.56 -1.25 -7.29
CA HIS A 49 0.73 -2.56 -6.64
C HIS A 49 -0.26 -2.82 -5.49
N PHE A 50 -0.84 -1.75 -4.92
CA PHE A 50 -1.79 -1.89 -3.81
C PHE A 50 -3.14 -2.44 -4.25
N ALA A 51 -3.66 -2.02 -5.41
CA ALA A 51 -5.03 -2.33 -5.81
C ALA A 51 -5.27 -3.84 -6.03
N PRO A 52 -4.40 -4.60 -6.70
CA PRO A 52 -4.57 -6.06 -6.83
C PRO A 52 -4.60 -6.77 -5.47
N TRP A 53 -3.71 -6.38 -4.54
CA TRP A 53 -3.66 -7.00 -3.22
C TRP A 53 -4.86 -6.64 -2.35
N LEU A 54 -5.30 -5.38 -2.37
CA LEU A 54 -6.52 -4.93 -1.69
C LEU A 54 -7.77 -5.60 -2.27
N SER A 55 -7.80 -5.89 -3.58
CA SER A 55 -8.91 -6.59 -4.23
C SER A 55 -9.06 -8.01 -3.70
N MET A 56 -7.93 -8.71 -3.48
CA MET A 56 -7.93 -10.04 -2.87
C MET A 56 -8.46 -10.02 -1.43
N LEU A 57 -8.29 -8.90 -0.71
CA LEU A 57 -8.85 -8.73 0.64
C LEU A 57 -10.32 -8.29 0.66
N GLY A 58 -10.88 -7.90 -0.49
CA GLY A 58 -12.25 -7.37 -0.59
C GLY A 58 -12.37 -5.88 -0.21
N GLU A 59 -11.27 -5.14 -0.20
CA GLU A 59 -11.22 -3.74 0.27
C GLU A 59 -11.64 -2.73 -0.81
N ASN A 60 -12.85 -2.90 -1.34
CA ASN A 60 -13.37 -2.14 -2.49
C ASN A 60 -13.44 -0.63 -2.24
N SER A 61 -13.77 -0.21 -1.02
CA SER A 61 -13.85 1.20 -0.65
C SER A 61 -12.46 1.87 -0.68
N ILE A 62 -11.42 1.16 -0.25
CA ILE A 62 -10.04 1.65 -0.28
C ILE A 62 -9.56 1.74 -1.73
N ILE A 63 -9.84 0.72 -2.56
CA ILE A 63 -9.48 0.72 -3.99
C ILE A 63 -10.10 1.92 -4.70
N ALA A 64 -11.37 2.22 -4.46
CA ALA A 64 -12.04 3.38 -5.04
C ALA A 64 -11.33 4.69 -4.68
N LYS A 65 -10.95 4.87 -3.41
CA LYS A 65 -10.17 6.03 -2.94
C LYS A 65 -8.80 6.12 -3.62
N LEU A 66 -8.10 4.99 -3.79
CA LEU A 66 -6.79 4.95 -4.44
C LEU A 66 -6.87 5.30 -5.93
N ARG A 67 -7.89 4.82 -6.65
CA ARG A 67 -8.07 5.09 -8.09
C ARG A 67 -8.39 6.56 -8.39
N GLY A 68 -9.10 7.25 -7.50
CA GLY A 68 -9.40 8.68 -7.64
C GLY A 68 -8.30 9.61 -7.14
N MET A 69 -7.21 9.08 -6.57
CA MET A 69 -6.15 9.87 -5.97
C MET A 69 -5.16 10.38 -7.02
N GLN A 70 -4.81 11.67 -6.93
CA GLN A 70 -3.68 12.22 -7.68
C GLN A 70 -2.36 11.81 -7.02
N ILE A 71 -1.44 11.26 -7.81
CA ILE A 71 -0.10 10.91 -7.34
C ILE A 71 0.77 12.17 -7.39
N ASN A 72 1.13 12.68 -6.22
CA ASN A 72 2.08 13.77 -6.06
C ASN A 72 3.14 13.37 -5.05
N ASP A 73 4.41 13.47 -5.46
CA ASP A 73 5.54 12.95 -4.68
C ASP A 73 5.65 13.56 -3.28
N LYS A 74 5.21 14.80 -3.08
CA LYS A 74 5.22 15.47 -1.78
C LYS A 74 4.10 15.03 -0.85
N THR A 75 2.95 14.62 -1.38
CA THR A 75 1.72 14.38 -0.59
C THR A 75 1.26 12.93 -0.58
N ILE A 76 1.84 12.07 -1.42
CA ILE A 76 1.40 10.69 -1.63
C ILE A 76 1.34 9.88 -0.34
N ARG A 77 2.32 10.03 0.56
CA ARG A 77 2.34 9.30 1.85
C ARG A 77 1.10 9.63 2.67
N VAL A 78 0.80 10.92 2.81
CA VAL A 78 -0.35 11.38 3.60
C VAL A 78 -1.66 10.95 2.95
N ALA A 79 -1.75 11.06 1.61
CA ALA A 79 -2.93 10.65 0.87
C ALA A 79 -3.22 9.14 1.02
N LEU A 80 -2.19 8.29 0.88
CA LEU A 80 -2.31 6.85 1.13
C LEU A 80 -2.74 6.54 2.56
N LEU A 81 -2.13 7.17 3.57
CA LEU A 81 -2.51 6.94 4.97
C LEU A 81 -3.96 7.34 5.25
N ARG A 82 -4.49 8.38 4.58
CA ARG A 82 -5.91 8.74 4.68
C ARG A 82 -6.81 7.70 4.03
N ALA A 83 -6.41 7.17 2.88
CA ALA A 83 -7.18 6.13 2.19
C ALA A 83 -7.23 4.82 3.00
N LEU A 84 -6.12 4.45 3.65
CA LEU A 84 -5.96 3.20 4.41
C LEU A 84 -6.59 3.21 5.82
N ARG A 85 -6.98 4.38 6.34
CA ARG A 85 -7.70 4.52 7.63
C ARG A 85 -9.23 4.43 7.48
N GLY A 86 -9.70 4.02 6.30
CA GLY A 86 -11.12 3.87 5.98
C GLY A 86 -11.84 2.92 6.91
#